data_AF-A0A2V7PI63-F1
#
_entry.id   AF-A0A2V7PI63-F1
#
_cell.length_a   1.000
_cell.length_b   1.000
_cell.length_c   1.000
_cell.angle_alpha   90.00
_cell.angle_beta   90.00
_cell.angle_gamma   90.00
#
_symmetry.space_group_name_H-M   'P 1'
#
loop_
_entity.id
_entity.type
_entity.pdbx_description
1 polymer ?
#
loop_
_entity_poly.entity_id
_entity_poly.type
_entity_poly.pdbx_seq_one_letter_code
_entity_poly.pdbx_strand_id
1 'polypeptide(L)'
;MQTGRRFQTVELSTIDTSLLLAGILFAQSYYDGSDTTEQQIRALADSIYLRVDWKWAEARPPAVSMGWHPESGFINADWIGYNEGMILNILALASPTYPADSTAWSAWVSGYQWGIYYGQSFVQFAPLFGHEYSHVWIDFRGPADDYMRSHGIDYFENSRRATLAQRAYAIANPGAWVGYNGNVWGLTACDGPANKTLTLAGRSRQFHTYNARGAALGDERDDGTICPTGAGGAVPFAPEFAIPALLAMRTTYGNHLFSTYGFLDAFNPTFTAAGQQETGTVDPTLGWFDVDYLGIDQGPILAMVENFRTDFVWRVMRTNPHIIRGLQRAGFTGGWLP
;
A
#
# COMPACT_ATOMS: atom_id res chain seq x y z
N MET A 1 22.65 4.45 1.96
CA MET A 1 22.58 3.58 3.17
C MET A 1 23.97 3.07 3.64
N GLN A 2 25.03 3.88 3.66
CA GLN A 2 26.38 3.39 4.03
C GLN A 2 26.62 3.29 5.55
N THR A 3 25.90 4.09 6.35
CA THR A 3 26.17 4.26 7.80
C THR A 3 25.02 3.82 8.70
N GLY A 4 23.83 3.54 8.14
CA GLY A 4 22.61 3.28 8.90
C GLY A 4 22.11 4.46 9.76
N ARG A 5 22.67 5.66 9.60
CA ARG A 5 22.21 6.84 10.32
C ARG A 5 20.93 7.40 9.69
N ARG A 6 20.05 7.94 10.53
CA ARG A 6 18.86 8.70 10.14
C ARG A 6 19.20 9.73 9.07
N PHE A 7 18.39 9.79 8.02
CA PHE A 7 18.53 10.78 6.97
C PHE A 7 17.89 12.10 7.43
N GLN A 8 18.68 13.18 7.51
CA GLN A 8 18.20 14.49 7.94
C GLN A 8 17.34 14.41 9.24
N THR A 9 16.14 14.98 9.22
CA THR A 9 15.19 15.04 10.34
C THR A 9 13.93 14.20 10.09
N VAL A 10 14.00 13.17 9.24
CA VAL A 10 12.85 12.28 8.97
C VAL A 10 12.39 11.59 10.25
N GLU A 11 11.09 11.40 10.44
CA GLU A 11 10.53 10.71 11.58
C GLU A 11 11.06 9.28 11.73
N LEU A 12 11.00 8.77 12.96
CA LEU A 12 10.86 7.34 13.18
C LEU A 12 9.42 6.98 12.86
N SER A 13 9.20 6.39 11.70
CA SER A 13 7.88 5.97 11.20
C SER A 13 7.55 4.57 11.68
N THR A 14 6.39 4.42 12.31
CA THR A 14 5.92 3.12 12.83
C THR A 14 5.42 2.22 11.70
N ILE A 15 4.86 2.77 10.62
CA ILE A 15 4.42 1.98 9.46
C ILE A 15 5.61 1.47 8.65
N ASP A 16 6.63 2.31 8.40
CA ASP A 16 7.82 1.89 7.66
C ASP A 16 8.61 0.83 8.44
N THR A 17 8.67 1.00 9.77
CA THR A 17 9.19 -0.03 10.67
C THR A 17 8.42 -1.34 10.51
N SER A 18 7.09 -1.28 10.46
CA SER A 18 6.23 -2.46 10.32
C SER A 18 6.41 -3.17 8.97
N LEU A 19 6.53 -2.42 7.87
CA LEU A 19 6.77 -2.97 6.53
C LEU A 19 8.16 -3.63 6.43
N LEU A 20 9.18 -3.02 7.03
CA LEU A 20 10.51 -3.63 7.15
C LEU A 20 10.45 -4.93 7.95
N LEU A 21 9.75 -4.93 9.09
CA LEU A 21 9.60 -6.12 9.94
C LEU A 21 8.84 -7.23 9.22
N ALA A 22 7.84 -6.92 8.40
CA ALA A 22 7.13 -7.93 7.62
C ALA A 22 8.09 -8.67 6.67
N GLY A 23 9.00 -7.97 6.00
CA GLY A 23 10.05 -8.58 5.19
C GLY A 23 11.07 -9.39 6.01
N ILE A 24 11.46 -8.90 7.19
CA ILE A 24 12.37 -9.62 8.11
C ILE A 24 11.72 -10.93 8.61
N LEU A 25 10.44 -10.88 8.97
CA LEU A 25 9.68 -12.04 9.44
C LEU A 25 9.36 -13.03 8.31
N PHE A 26 9.19 -12.53 7.07
CA PHE A 26 9.17 -13.41 5.90
C PHE A 26 10.49 -14.18 5.76
N ALA A 27 11.64 -13.49 5.84
CA ALA A 27 12.94 -14.15 5.78
C ALA A 27 13.12 -15.18 6.91
N GLN A 28 12.68 -14.85 8.13
CA GLN A 28 12.66 -15.78 9.26
C GLN A 28 11.88 -17.07 8.93
N SER A 29 10.70 -16.95 8.35
CA SER A 29 9.84 -18.09 8.03
C SER A 29 10.26 -18.84 6.77
N TYR A 30 10.93 -18.18 5.82
CA TYR A 30 11.36 -18.78 4.57
C TYR A 30 12.64 -19.61 4.71
N TYR A 31 13.63 -19.09 5.45
CA TYR A 31 14.88 -19.79 5.72
C TYR A 31 14.69 -20.72 6.93
N ASP A 32 14.17 -21.93 6.71
CA ASP A 32 13.82 -22.92 7.74
C ASP A 32 14.79 -24.13 7.82
N GLY A 33 15.85 -24.10 7.02
CA GLY A 33 16.90 -25.12 6.96
C GLY A 33 17.73 -25.25 8.24
N SER A 34 18.45 -26.36 8.33
CA SER A 34 19.28 -26.71 9.48
C SER A 34 20.71 -26.15 9.44
N ASP A 35 21.14 -25.48 8.38
CA ASP A 35 22.49 -24.93 8.32
C ASP A 35 22.65 -23.70 9.23
N THR A 36 23.91 -23.37 9.53
CA THR A 36 24.24 -22.31 10.48
C THR A 36 23.86 -20.92 9.99
N THR A 37 23.82 -20.69 8.67
CA THR A 37 23.47 -19.38 8.11
C THR A 37 21.99 -19.12 8.25
N GLU A 38 21.13 -20.09 7.92
CA GLU A 38 19.69 -19.94 8.09
C GLU A 38 19.29 -19.85 9.57
N GLN A 39 19.93 -20.60 10.46
CA GLN A 39 19.76 -20.43 11.90
C GLN A 39 20.09 -19.00 12.37
N GLN A 40 21.17 -18.41 11.85
CA GLN A 40 21.54 -17.03 12.17
C GLN A 40 20.53 -16.01 11.64
N ILE A 41 19.98 -16.21 10.43
CA ILE A 41 18.92 -15.35 9.88
C ILE A 41 17.71 -15.35 10.81
N ARG A 42 17.23 -16.52 11.23
CA ARG A 42 16.08 -16.64 12.14
C ARG A 42 16.32 -15.95 13.48
N ALA A 43 17.50 -16.18 14.07
CA ALA A 43 17.88 -15.56 15.35
C ALA A 43 18.00 -14.02 15.27
N LEU A 44 18.53 -13.49 14.17
CA LEU A 44 18.63 -12.05 13.95
C LEU A 44 17.25 -11.42 13.71
N ALA A 45 16.38 -12.08 12.94
CA ALA A 45 15.02 -11.62 12.71
C ALA A 45 14.23 -11.53 14.03
N ASP A 46 14.29 -12.57 14.88
CA ASP A 46 13.72 -12.55 16.22
C ASP A 46 14.31 -11.40 17.05
N SER A 47 15.64 -11.29 17.08
CA SER A 47 16.30 -10.23 17.85
C SER A 47 15.84 -8.83 17.43
N ILE A 48 15.64 -8.58 16.13
CA ILE A 48 15.14 -7.29 15.64
C ILE A 48 13.68 -7.09 16.06
N TYR A 49 12.78 -8.03 15.77
CA TYR A 49 11.35 -7.88 16.05
C TYR A 49 11.06 -7.74 17.55
N LEU A 50 11.73 -8.54 18.39
CA LEU A 50 11.52 -8.54 19.84
C LEU A 50 12.00 -7.27 20.55
N ARG A 51 12.83 -6.44 19.90
CA ARG A 51 13.32 -5.17 20.46
C ARG A 51 12.38 -3.98 20.20
N VAL A 52 11.36 -4.15 19.37
CA VAL A 52 10.44 -3.07 19.03
C VAL A 52 9.49 -2.83 20.20
N ASP A 53 9.53 -1.63 20.76
CA ASP A 53 8.70 -1.22 21.89
C ASP A 53 7.37 -0.61 21.40
N TRP A 54 6.41 -1.48 21.06
CA TRP A 54 5.09 -1.02 20.61
C TRP A 54 4.30 -0.32 21.70
N LYS A 55 4.53 -0.70 22.96
CA LYS A 55 3.92 -0.03 24.12
C LYS A 55 4.40 1.41 24.25
N TRP A 56 5.68 1.69 23.98
CA TRP A 56 6.19 3.06 23.88
C TRP A 56 5.58 3.81 22.70
N ALA A 57 5.38 3.13 21.56
CA ALA A 57 4.81 3.74 20.37
C ALA A 57 3.31 4.12 20.51
N GLU A 58 2.59 3.55 21.49
CA GLU A 58 1.25 3.99 21.91
C GLU A 58 1.32 5.27 22.76
N ALA A 59 1.73 6.38 22.14
CA ALA A 59 1.83 7.67 22.80
C ALA A 59 0.50 8.15 23.39
N ARG A 60 -0.62 7.73 22.76
CA ARG A 60 -2.00 8.01 23.15
C ARG A 60 -2.79 6.71 23.04
N PRO A 61 -2.63 5.79 24.01
CA PRO A 61 -3.23 4.48 23.93
C PRO A 61 -4.76 4.57 23.82
N PRO A 62 -5.41 3.61 23.14
CA PRO A 62 -4.83 2.35 22.67
C PRO A 62 -4.30 2.38 21.23
N ALA A 63 -4.17 3.57 20.61
CA ALA A 63 -3.70 3.68 19.24
C ALA A 63 -2.18 3.89 19.17
N VAL A 64 -1.54 3.29 18.16
CA VAL A 64 -0.10 3.47 17.90
C VAL A 64 0.11 4.79 17.15
N SER A 65 1.05 5.61 17.61
CA SER A 65 1.41 6.88 16.96
C SER A 65 1.97 6.66 15.56
N MET A 66 1.69 7.59 14.64
CA MET A 66 2.22 7.52 13.27
C MET A 66 3.75 7.63 13.21
N GLY A 67 4.34 8.36 14.16
CA GLY A 67 5.78 8.44 14.27
C GLY A 67 6.24 9.32 15.40
N TRP A 68 7.56 9.50 15.45
CA TRP A 68 8.25 10.27 16.48
C TRP A 68 9.50 10.93 15.92
N HIS A 69 9.78 12.17 16.35
CA HIS A 69 11.04 12.85 16.07
C HIS A 69 11.85 13.03 17.36
N PRO A 70 13.17 12.79 17.34
CA PRO A 70 14.08 13.23 18.40
C PRO A 70 13.92 14.71 18.77
N GLU A 71 13.59 15.54 17.80
CA GLU A 71 13.51 16.99 17.98
C GLU A 71 12.22 17.46 18.68
N SER A 72 11.10 16.75 18.50
CA SER A 72 9.77 17.26 18.89
C SER A 72 8.86 16.25 19.57
N GLY A 73 9.28 14.99 19.72
CA GLY A 73 8.47 13.94 20.30
C GLY A 73 7.53 13.28 19.29
N PHE A 74 6.42 12.72 19.77
CA PHE A 74 5.47 12.01 18.93
C PHE A 74 4.71 12.95 18.00
N ILE A 75 4.49 12.50 16.77
CA ILE A 75 3.58 13.17 15.82
C ILE A 75 2.19 13.20 16.46
N ASN A 76 1.45 14.30 16.27
CA ASN A 76 0.08 14.46 16.78
C ASN A 76 -0.94 13.76 15.88
N ALA A 77 -0.68 12.49 15.55
CA ALA A 77 -1.54 11.62 14.77
C ALA A 77 -1.28 10.16 15.17
N ASP A 78 -2.34 9.38 15.23
CA ASP A 78 -2.31 7.96 15.54
C ASP A 78 -2.90 7.15 14.37
N TRP A 79 -2.49 5.90 14.24
CA TRP A 79 -3.03 4.98 13.27
C TRP A 79 -4.45 4.57 13.64
N ILE A 80 -5.42 5.25 13.04
CA ILE A 80 -6.84 4.88 13.04
C ILE A 80 -7.24 4.56 11.59
N GLY A 81 -7.85 3.39 11.41
CA GLY A 81 -8.17 2.87 10.08
C GLY A 81 -9.42 3.51 9.47
N TYR A 82 -9.76 3.20 8.23
CA TYR A 82 -9.06 2.28 7.34
C TYR A 82 -7.95 2.98 6.55
N ASN A 83 -6.75 2.40 6.53
CA ASN A 83 -5.59 2.79 5.72
C ASN A 83 -4.59 1.61 5.70
N GLU A 84 -3.35 1.83 5.25
CA GLU A 84 -2.30 0.80 5.09
C GLU A 84 -1.86 0.10 6.40
N GLY A 85 -2.19 0.66 7.56
CA GLY A 85 -1.70 0.30 8.89
C GLY A 85 -2.20 -1.02 9.51
N MET A 86 -2.83 -1.92 8.76
CA MET A 86 -3.27 -3.21 9.34
C MET A 86 -2.09 -4.06 9.81
N ILE A 87 -1.04 -4.22 9.00
CA ILE A 87 0.16 -5.00 9.33
C ILE A 87 0.85 -4.47 10.58
N LEU A 88 0.87 -3.14 10.78
CA LEU A 88 1.40 -2.50 11.98
C LEU A 88 0.65 -2.98 13.22
N ASN A 89 -0.68 -2.90 13.21
CA ASN A 89 -1.48 -3.30 14.37
C ASN A 89 -1.33 -4.80 14.67
N ILE A 90 -1.29 -5.64 13.62
CA ILE A 90 -1.08 -7.09 13.75
C ILE A 90 0.26 -7.37 14.42
N LEU A 91 1.35 -6.76 13.95
CA LEU A 91 2.69 -6.93 14.49
C LEU A 91 2.83 -6.36 15.90
N ALA A 92 2.18 -5.23 16.19
CA ALA A 92 2.19 -4.61 17.51
C ALA A 92 1.48 -5.48 18.56
N LEU A 93 0.32 -6.03 18.22
CA LEU A 93 -0.42 -6.96 19.07
C LEU A 93 0.30 -8.29 19.24
N ALA A 94 1.04 -8.75 18.23
CA ALA A 94 1.75 -10.03 18.26
C ALA A 94 3.00 -10.04 19.16
N SER A 95 3.54 -8.87 19.51
CA SER A 95 4.81 -8.77 20.24
C SER A 95 4.74 -9.48 21.59
N PRO A 96 5.70 -10.37 21.92
CA PRO A 96 5.74 -11.03 23.22
C PRO A 96 6.51 -10.23 24.29
N THR A 97 7.25 -9.19 23.89
CA THR A 97 8.09 -8.39 24.80
C THR A 97 7.44 -7.07 25.17
N TYR A 98 6.99 -6.32 24.16
CA TYR A 98 6.37 -5.00 24.33
C TYR A 98 5.10 -4.91 23.49
N PRO A 99 4.04 -5.71 23.79
CA PRO A 99 2.80 -5.66 23.04
C PRO A 99 2.10 -4.30 23.19
N ALA A 100 1.43 -3.88 22.12
CA ALA A 100 0.40 -2.85 22.18
C ALA A 100 -0.79 -3.30 23.05
N ASP A 101 -1.63 -2.35 23.44
CA ASP A 101 -2.88 -2.58 24.17
C ASP A 101 -3.77 -3.58 23.41
N SER A 102 -4.38 -4.51 24.14
CA SER A 102 -5.29 -5.51 23.55
C SER A 102 -6.49 -4.90 22.81
N THR A 103 -6.81 -3.63 23.06
CA THR A 103 -7.90 -2.88 22.41
C THR A 103 -7.44 -2.04 21.21
N ALA A 104 -6.15 -2.09 20.85
CA ALA A 104 -5.60 -1.35 19.70
C ALA A 104 -6.33 -1.64 18.39
N TRP A 105 -6.66 -2.92 18.12
CA TRP A 105 -7.43 -3.27 16.92
C TRP A 105 -8.83 -2.65 16.91
N SER A 106 -9.52 -2.64 18.06
CA SER A 106 -10.85 -2.02 18.17
C SER A 106 -10.79 -0.51 17.93
N ALA A 107 -9.75 0.17 18.42
CA ALA A 107 -9.54 1.58 18.13
C ALA A 107 -9.20 1.82 16.66
N TRP A 108 -8.36 0.97 16.07
CA TRP A 108 -8.07 0.99 14.63
C TRP A 108 -9.35 0.88 13.78
N VAL A 109 -10.22 -0.09 14.07
CA VAL A 109 -11.49 -0.28 13.34
C VAL A 109 -12.46 0.90 13.51
N SER A 110 -12.33 1.69 14.58
CA SER A 110 -13.29 2.77 14.90
C SER A 110 -13.37 3.89 13.85
N GLY A 111 -12.34 4.08 13.02
CA GLY A 111 -12.38 5.08 11.95
C GLY A 111 -12.90 4.54 10.61
N TYR A 112 -13.31 3.27 10.54
CA TYR A 112 -13.78 2.68 9.29
C TYR A 112 -15.03 3.40 8.79
N GLN A 113 -14.99 3.80 7.52
CA GLN A 113 -16.13 4.34 6.81
C GLN A 113 -16.64 3.29 5.83
N TRP A 114 -17.72 2.58 6.17
CA TRP A 114 -18.41 1.72 5.20
C TRP A 114 -19.24 2.57 4.24
N GLY A 115 -19.14 2.30 2.94
CA GLY A 115 -19.86 3.08 1.93
C GLY A 115 -20.02 2.34 0.61
N ILE A 116 -20.87 2.89 -0.25
CA ILE A 116 -21.01 2.45 -1.64
C ILE A 116 -20.31 3.46 -2.54
N TYR A 117 -19.37 3.01 -3.36
CA TYR A 117 -18.67 3.82 -4.34
C TYR A 117 -18.59 3.07 -5.67
N TYR A 118 -19.03 3.70 -6.76
CA TYR A 118 -19.10 3.09 -8.10
C TYR A 118 -19.70 1.68 -8.14
N GLY A 119 -20.78 1.47 -7.37
CA GLY A 119 -21.53 0.21 -7.31
C GLY A 119 -20.93 -0.87 -6.41
N GLN A 120 -19.84 -0.59 -5.71
CA GLN A 120 -19.19 -1.51 -4.77
C GLN A 120 -19.42 -1.06 -3.33
N SER A 121 -19.72 -1.99 -2.42
CA SER A 121 -19.89 -1.72 -0.99
C SER A 121 -18.69 -2.23 -0.20
N PHE A 122 -17.90 -1.35 0.39
CA PHE A 122 -16.63 -1.66 1.06
C PHE A 122 -16.21 -0.57 2.05
N VAL A 123 -15.19 -0.85 2.87
CA VAL A 123 -14.55 0.14 3.75
C VAL A 123 -13.69 1.10 2.92
N GLN A 124 -13.96 2.39 3.03
CA GLN A 124 -13.41 3.41 2.14
C GLN A 124 -12.00 3.83 2.54
N PHE A 125 -11.12 3.91 1.54
CA PHE A 125 -9.82 4.60 1.56
C PHE A 125 -9.42 4.86 0.12
N ALA A 126 -9.04 6.10 -0.22
CA ALA A 126 -8.97 6.52 -1.61
C ALA A 126 -7.76 5.97 -2.38
N PRO A 127 -6.52 6.04 -1.86
CA PRO A 127 -5.35 5.45 -2.53
C PRO A 127 -5.37 3.92 -2.46
N LEU A 128 -5.09 3.23 -3.57
CA LEU A 128 -5.15 1.76 -3.59
C LEU A 128 -4.13 1.09 -2.66
N PHE A 129 -2.99 1.73 -2.39
CA PHE A 129 -1.96 1.13 -1.54
C PHE A 129 -2.47 0.73 -0.14
N GLY A 130 -3.47 1.43 0.40
CA GLY A 130 -4.06 1.08 1.70
C GLY A 130 -4.80 -0.26 1.69
N HIS A 131 -5.28 -0.69 0.52
CA HIS A 131 -5.88 -2.00 0.27
C HIS A 131 -4.85 -3.07 -0.12
N GLU A 132 -3.57 -2.70 -0.26
CA GLU A 132 -2.51 -3.54 -0.85
C GLU A 132 -1.36 -3.83 0.12
N TYR A 133 -0.80 -2.83 0.81
CA TYR A 133 0.47 -2.97 1.54
C TYR A 133 0.44 -4.07 2.60
N SER A 134 -0.62 -4.14 3.39
CA SER A 134 -0.79 -5.21 4.37
C SER A 134 -1.05 -6.57 3.71
N HIS A 135 -1.70 -6.58 2.55
CA HIS A 135 -1.98 -7.78 1.76
C HIS A 135 -0.76 -8.33 1.04
N VAL A 136 0.32 -7.56 0.85
CA VAL A 136 1.60 -8.10 0.37
C VAL A 136 2.06 -9.24 1.28
N TRP A 137 1.93 -9.04 2.59
CA TRP A 137 2.51 -9.90 3.61
C TRP A 137 1.51 -10.87 4.25
N ILE A 138 0.25 -10.46 4.39
CA ILE A 138 -0.77 -11.27 5.05
C ILE A 138 -1.84 -11.70 4.03
N ASP A 139 -2.10 -13.00 3.98
CA ASP A 139 -3.21 -13.56 3.24
C ASP A 139 -4.52 -13.33 4.00
N PHE A 140 -5.31 -12.33 3.60
CA PHE A 140 -6.60 -12.06 4.22
C PHE A 140 -7.78 -12.81 3.56
N ARG A 141 -7.53 -13.83 2.73
CA ARG A 141 -8.59 -14.69 2.17
C ARG A 141 -9.08 -15.66 3.24
N GLY A 142 -10.29 -15.44 3.75
CA GLY A 142 -10.92 -16.26 4.77
C GLY A 142 -10.91 -15.66 6.17
N PRO A 143 -9.74 -15.32 6.78
CA PRO A 143 -9.72 -14.70 8.10
C PRO A 143 -10.45 -13.36 8.11
N ALA A 144 -11.35 -13.18 9.08
CA ALA A 144 -12.08 -11.93 9.28
C ALA A 144 -12.31 -11.66 10.77
N ASP A 145 -12.23 -10.39 11.13
CA ASP A 145 -12.63 -9.88 12.45
C ASP A 145 -14.16 -9.75 12.55
N ASP A 146 -14.67 -9.31 13.70
CA ASP A 146 -16.11 -9.11 13.92
C ASP A 146 -16.72 -8.09 12.95
N TYR A 147 -15.99 -7.01 12.64
CA TYR A 147 -16.48 -5.95 11.76
C TYR A 147 -16.74 -6.48 10.36
N MET A 148 -15.75 -7.12 9.74
CA MET A 148 -15.88 -7.63 8.38
C MET A 148 -16.88 -8.80 8.30
N ARG A 149 -16.91 -9.66 9.32
CA ARG A 149 -17.96 -10.70 9.43
C ARG A 149 -19.37 -10.12 9.50
N SER A 150 -19.56 -8.98 10.16
CA SER A 150 -20.87 -8.30 10.19
C SER A 150 -21.35 -7.81 8.82
N HIS A 151 -20.41 -7.60 7.89
CA HIS A 151 -20.66 -7.26 6.49
C HIS A 151 -20.62 -8.47 5.54
N GLY A 152 -20.40 -9.68 6.06
CA GLY A 152 -20.40 -10.93 5.30
C GLY A 152 -19.26 -11.08 4.30
N ILE A 153 -18.14 -10.36 4.50
CA ILE A 153 -16.95 -10.44 3.65
C ILE A 153 -15.67 -10.50 4.49
N ASP A 154 -14.54 -10.83 3.86
CA ASP A 154 -13.20 -10.67 4.44
C ASP A 154 -12.51 -9.42 3.88
N TYR A 155 -11.29 -9.14 4.36
CA TYR A 155 -10.52 -7.99 3.85
C TYR A 155 -10.02 -8.20 2.42
N PHE A 156 -9.86 -9.44 1.94
CA PHE A 156 -9.48 -9.69 0.55
C PHE A 156 -10.57 -9.27 -0.43
N GLU A 157 -11.83 -9.63 -0.13
CA GLU A 157 -12.99 -9.17 -0.89
C GLU A 157 -13.20 -7.66 -0.75
N ASN A 158 -12.88 -7.05 0.40
CA ASN A 158 -12.88 -5.60 0.56
C ASN A 158 -11.92 -4.92 -0.42
N SER A 159 -10.67 -5.40 -0.51
CA SER A 159 -9.67 -4.87 -1.44
C SER A 159 -10.08 -5.10 -2.90
N ARG A 160 -10.66 -6.27 -3.23
CA ARG A 160 -11.24 -6.51 -4.56
C ARG A 160 -12.31 -5.49 -4.92
N ARG A 161 -13.21 -5.17 -3.99
CA ARG A 161 -14.25 -4.16 -4.20
C ARG A 161 -13.67 -2.76 -4.39
N ALA A 162 -12.65 -2.38 -3.62
CA ALA A 162 -11.94 -1.12 -3.82
C ALA A 162 -11.29 -1.04 -5.20
N THR A 163 -10.61 -2.10 -5.64
CA THR A 163 -10.03 -2.21 -6.99
C THR A 163 -11.08 -2.04 -8.08
N LEU A 164 -12.20 -2.76 -7.98
CA LEU A 164 -13.28 -2.69 -8.98
C LEU A 164 -13.92 -1.31 -9.03
N ALA A 165 -14.12 -0.66 -7.87
CA ALA A 165 -14.67 0.68 -7.77
C ALA A 165 -13.74 1.71 -8.43
N GLN A 166 -12.44 1.64 -8.14
CA GLN A 166 -11.48 2.58 -8.72
C GLN A 166 -11.32 2.40 -10.22
N ARG A 167 -11.31 1.16 -10.71
CA ARG A 167 -11.33 0.91 -12.16
C ARG A 167 -12.59 1.49 -12.82
N ALA A 168 -13.75 1.37 -12.17
CA ALA A 168 -14.99 1.95 -12.68
C ALA A 168 -14.98 3.49 -12.66
N TYR A 169 -14.37 4.10 -11.64
CA TYR A 169 -14.08 5.54 -11.62
C TYR A 169 -13.23 5.95 -12.83
N ALA A 170 -12.16 5.21 -13.12
CA ALA A 170 -11.30 5.50 -14.27
C ALA A 170 -12.02 5.33 -15.61
N ILE A 171 -12.97 4.39 -15.72
CA ILE A 171 -13.83 4.25 -16.91
C ILE A 171 -14.76 5.45 -17.06
N ALA A 172 -15.36 5.93 -15.97
CA ALA A 172 -16.25 7.08 -15.99
C ALA A 172 -15.50 8.39 -16.26
N ASN A 173 -14.26 8.50 -15.78
CA ASN A 173 -13.33 9.59 -16.03
C ASN A 173 -13.98 10.99 -15.85
N PRO A 174 -14.50 11.31 -14.66
CA PRO A 174 -15.23 12.57 -14.45
C PRO A 174 -14.36 13.82 -14.69
N GLY A 175 -13.04 13.72 -14.48
CA GLY A 175 -12.08 14.78 -14.78
C GLY A 175 -11.72 14.93 -16.26
N ALA A 176 -12.25 14.05 -17.13
CA ALA A 176 -11.93 13.93 -18.55
C ALA A 176 -10.42 14.01 -18.83
N TRP A 177 -9.65 13.20 -18.13
CA TRP A 177 -8.21 13.04 -18.30
C TRP A 177 -7.91 12.22 -19.55
N VAL A 178 -6.81 12.52 -20.22
CA VAL A 178 -6.33 11.76 -21.38
C VAL A 178 -5.84 10.38 -20.91
N GLY A 179 -6.16 9.34 -21.68
CA GLY A 179 -5.67 7.98 -21.46
C GLY A 179 -6.54 7.10 -20.57
N TYR A 180 -7.28 7.67 -19.62
CA TYR A 180 -8.12 6.92 -18.66
C TYR A 180 -9.14 6.04 -19.38
N ASN A 181 -9.15 4.74 -19.06
CA ASN A 181 -10.12 3.77 -19.55
C ASN A 181 -10.06 2.46 -18.73
N GLY A 182 -10.83 1.44 -19.12
CA GLY A 182 -10.88 0.16 -18.42
C GLY A 182 -9.56 -0.65 -18.36
N ASN A 183 -8.55 -0.27 -19.14
CA ASN A 183 -7.21 -0.88 -19.16
C ASN A 183 -6.10 0.14 -18.85
N VAL A 184 -6.42 1.38 -18.52
CA VAL A 184 -5.44 2.40 -18.13
C VAL A 184 -6.02 3.13 -16.93
N TRP A 185 -5.68 2.62 -15.75
CA TRP A 185 -6.20 3.03 -14.44
C TRP A 185 -5.19 2.67 -13.35
N GLY A 186 -5.30 3.27 -12.17
CA GLY A 186 -4.39 3.06 -11.04
C GLY A 186 -4.09 4.37 -10.35
N LEU A 187 -4.88 4.71 -9.33
CA LEU A 187 -4.71 5.87 -8.47
C LEU A 187 -4.21 5.40 -7.11
N THR A 188 -3.01 5.84 -6.77
CA THR A 188 -2.40 5.60 -5.47
C THR A 188 -1.36 6.69 -5.20
N ALA A 189 -0.76 6.72 -4.02
CA ALA A 189 0.34 7.63 -3.76
C ALA A 189 1.49 7.36 -4.74
N CYS A 190 1.97 8.42 -5.40
CA CYS A 190 3.03 8.33 -6.39
C CYS A 190 3.59 9.73 -6.67
N ASP A 191 4.66 9.78 -7.45
CA ASP A 191 5.19 11.02 -8.02
C ASP A 191 4.29 11.59 -9.11
N GLY A 192 4.64 12.79 -9.59
CA GLY A 192 3.82 13.57 -10.51
C GLY A 192 4.62 14.77 -11.05
N PRO A 193 4.08 15.47 -12.06
CA PRO A 193 4.88 16.34 -12.91
C PRO A 193 5.35 17.64 -12.27
N ALA A 194 4.51 18.32 -11.48
CA ALA A 194 4.78 19.66 -10.95
C ALA A 194 3.69 20.11 -9.96
N ASN A 195 4.01 21.02 -9.04
CA ASN A 195 3.01 21.67 -8.18
C ASN A 195 2.46 22.96 -8.82
N LYS A 196 1.63 22.82 -9.88
CA LYS A 196 1.15 23.97 -10.67
C LYS A 196 -0.28 23.80 -11.18
N THR A 197 -0.98 24.93 -11.32
CA THR A 197 -2.19 25.01 -12.14
C THR A 197 -1.82 25.36 -13.59
N LEU A 198 -2.25 24.56 -14.57
CA LEU A 198 -2.10 24.85 -15.99
C LEU A 198 -3.45 24.79 -16.72
N THR A 199 -3.61 25.60 -17.77
CA THR A 199 -4.75 25.45 -18.69
C THR A 199 -4.35 24.57 -19.86
N LEU A 200 -4.81 23.31 -19.87
CA LEU A 200 -4.54 22.34 -20.93
C LEU A 200 -5.85 21.97 -21.63
N ALA A 201 -5.86 22.00 -22.96
CA ALA A 201 -7.06 21.77 -23.79
C ALA A 201 -8.28 22.61 -23.33
N GLY A 202 -8.04 23.87 -22.96
CA GLY A 202 -9.09 24.81 -22.51
C GLY A 202 -9.63 24.56 -21.10
N ARG A 203 -9.03 23.66 -20.32
CA ARG A 203 -9.43 23.37 -18.92
C ARG A 203 -8.30 23.70 -17.95
N SER A 204 -8.62 24.43 -16.89
CA SER A 204 -7.70 24.65 -15.77
C SER A 204 -7.56 23.36 -14.95
N ARG A 205 -6.33 22.93 -14.70
CA ARG A 205 -5.99 21.67 -14.02
C ARG A 205 -4.86 21.93 -13.01
N GLN A 206 -5.06 21.50 -11.77
CA GLN A 206 -4.03 21.49 -10.74
C GLN A 206 -3.27 20.16 -10.81
N PHE A 207 -1.95 20.24 -10.83
CA PHE A 207 -1.03 19.11 -10.74
C PHE A 207 -0.25 19.16 -9.44
N HIS A 208 0.29 18.01 -9.05
CA HIS A 208 1.19 17.88 -7.91
C HIS A 208 2.46 17.13 -8.31
N THR A 209 3.53 17.30 -7.53
CA THR A 209 4.67 16.36 -7.58
C THR A 209 4.25 15.06 -6.89
N TYR A 210 4.74 14.79 -5.67
CA TYR A 210 4.27 13.66 -4.87
C TYR A 210 2.92 13.97 -4.24
N ASN A 211 1.95 13.08 -4.43
CA ASN A 211 0.63 13.21 -3.81
C ASN A 211 -0.01 11.85 -3.56
N ALA A 212 -0.78 11.73 -2.48
CA ALA A 212 -1.57 10.55 -2.18
C ALA A 212 -2.84 10.52 -3.04
N ARG A 213 -2.71 10.11 -4.31
CA ARG A 213 -3.84 10.06 -5.26
C ARG A 213 -4.75 8.90 -4.95
N GLY A 214 -6.03 9.04 -5.28
CA GLY A 214 -7.02 8.04 -4.94
C GLY A 214 -8.43 8.45 -5.29
N ALA A 215 -9.35 7.48 -5.27
CA ALA A 215 -10.77 7.72 -5.50
C ALA A 215 -11.61 6.78 -4.62
N ALA A 216 -12.32 7.38 -3.66
CA ALA A 216 -13.27 6.72 -2.78
C ALA A 216 -14.41 7.68 -2.39
N LEU A 217 -15.41 7.17 -1.68
CA LEU A 217 -16.56 7.98 -1.24
C LEU A 217 -16.12 9.16 -0.37
N GLY A 218 -16.29 10.37 -0.89
CA GLY A 218 -15.97 11.61 -0.18
C GLY A 218 -14.50 12.03 -0.26
N ASP A 219 -13.66 11.30 -0.98
CA ASP A 219 -12.24 11.60 -1.16
C ASP A 219 -11.78 11.19 -2.58
N GLU A 220 -11.76 12.16 -3.49
CA GLU A 220 -11.30 12.00 -4.87
C GLU A 220 -10.11 12.94 -5.12
N ARG A 221 -8.90 12.39 -5.05
CA ARG A 221 -7.62 13.08 -5.26
C ARG A 221 -7.02 12.63 -6.58
N ASP A 222 -7.50 13.22 -7.67
CA ASP A 222 -7.11 12.86 -9.03
C ASP A 222 -6.66 14.11 -9.83
N ASP A 223 -5.40 14.10 -10.26
CA ASP A 223 -4.80 15.13 -11.12
C ASP A 223 -4.43 14.58 -12.52
N GLY A 224 -5.00 13.43 -12.90
CA GLY A 224 -4.74 12.74 -14.16
C GLY A 224 -3.46 11.91 -14.19
N THR A 225 -2.71 11.86 -13.09
CA THR A 225 -1.50 11.03 -12.99
C THR A 225 -1.88 9.62 -12.56
N ILE A 226 -1.40 8.62 -13.31
CA ILE A 226 -1.65 7.20 -13.09
C ILE A 226 -0.37 6.55 -12.60
N CYS A 227 -0.50 5.70 -11.60
CA CYS A 227 0.59 4.91 -11.03
C CYS A 227 0.39 3.42 -11.37
N PRO A 228 1.31 2.78 -12.12
CA PRO A 228 1.21 1.36 -12.47
C PRO A 228 1.10 0.44 -11.26
N THR A 229 1.64 0.82 -10.09
CA THR A 229 1.53 -0.03 -8.89
C THR A 229 0.10 -0.20 -8.40
N GLY A 230 -0.80 0.78 -8.61
CA GLY A 230 -2.21 0.62 -8.22
C GLY A 230 -2.91 -0.51 -8.99
N ALA A 231 -2.50 -0.78 -10.23
CA ALA A 231 -2.95 -1.98 -10.95
C ALA A 231 -2.12 -3.22 -10.56
N GLY A 232 -0.81 -3.06 -10.34
CA GLY A 232 0.11 -4.16 -10.04
C GLY A 232 -0.06 -4.79 -8.66
N GLY A 233 -0.24 -3.99 -7.61
CA GLY A 233 -0.59 -4.44 -6.27
C GLY A 233 -1.95 -5.14 -6.23
N ALA A 234 -2.87 -4.74 -7.11
CA ALA A 234 -4.21 -5.31 -7.21
C ALA A 234 -4.32 -6.63 -7.99
N VAL A 235 -3.22 -7.18 -8.52
CA VAL A 235 -3.24 -8.39 -9.37
C VAL A 235 -3.93 -9.58 -8.71
N PRO A 236 -3.70 -9.93 -7.43
CA PRO A 236 -4.44 -11.03 -6.81
C PRO A 236 -5.92 -10.76 -6.64
N PHE A 237 -6.31 -9.50 -6.44
CA PHE A 237 -7.69 -9.15 -6.15
C PHE A 237 -8.56 -9.17 -7.39
N ALA A 238 -8.06 -8.69 -8.53
CA ALA A 238 -8.80 -8.61 -9.79
C ALA A 238 -7.89 -8.91 -11.00
N PRO A 239 -7.32 -10.12 -11.10
CA PRO A 239 -6.36 -10.47 -12.14
C PRO A 239 -6.91 -10.27 -13.56
N GLU A 240 -8.22 -10.47 -13.74
CA GLU A 240 -8.92 -10.28 -15.01
C GLU A 240 -8.94 -8.83 -15.51
N PHE A 241 -8.62 -7.85 -14.66
CA PHE A 241 -8.57 -6.43 -15.01
C PHE A 241 -7.19 -5.81 -14.77
N ALA A 242 -6.51 -6.20 -13.70
CA ALA A 242 -5.18 -5.71 -13.35
C ALA A 242 -4.11 -6.13 -14.38
N ILE A 243 -4.08 -7.40 -14.78
CA ILE A 243 -3.09 -7.89 -15.75
C ILE A 243 -3.28 -7.22 -17.13
N PRO A 244 -4.49 -7.16 -17.71
CA PRO A 244 -4.71 -6.41 -18.94
C PRO A 244 -4.32 -4.93 -18.84
N ALA A 245 -4.49 -4.30 -17.67
CA ALA A 245 -4.12 -2.90 -17.49
C ALA A 245 -2.60 -2.69 -17.56
N LEU A 246 -1.83 -3.51 -16.84
CA LEU A 246 -0.36 -3.47 -16.91
C LEU A 246 0.13 -3.74 -18.34
N LEU A 247 -0.43 -4.75 -19.02
CA LEU A 247 -0.07 -5.05 -20.40
C LEU A 247 -0.39 -3.89 -21.34
N ALA A 248 -1.57 -3.27 -21.20
CA ALA A 248 -1.96 -2.13 -22.01
C ALA A 248 -1.05 -0.91 -21.77
N MET A 249 -0.69 -0.61 -20.52
CA MET A 249 0.27 0.45 -20.20
C MET A 249 1.64 0.18 -20.85
N ARG A 250 2.17 -1.04 -20.73
CA ARG A 250 3.44 -1.43 -21.36
C ARG A 250 3.39 -1.32 -22.88
N THR A 251 2.33 -1.83 -23.50
CA THR A 251 2.17 -1.80 -24.96
C THR A 251 2.01 -0.37 -25.49
N THR A 252 1.27 0.47 -24.77
CA THR A 252 0.95 1.84 -25.21
C THR A 252 2.14 2.78 -25.06
N TYR A 253 2.84 2.73 -23.93
CA TYR A 253 3.87 3.71 -23.58
C TYR A 253 5.31 3.19 -23.74
N GLY A 254 5.48 1.88 -23.94
CA GLY A 254 6.76 1.27 -24.28
C GLY A 254 7.87 1.67 -23.30
N ASN A 255 8.98 2.19 -23.84
CA ASN A 255 10.16 2.58 -23.06
C ASN A 255 10.01 3.90 -22.30
N HIS A 256 8.95 4.68 -22.56
CA HIS A 256 8.67 5.89 -21.77
C HIS A 256 8.20 5.56 -20.36
N LEU A 257 7.52 4.42 -20.18
CA LEU A 257 6.94 4.02 -18.90
C LEU A 257 7.56 2.74 -18.32
N PHE A 258 8.25 1.93 -19.12
CA PHE A 258 8.85 0.69 -18.63
C PHE A 258 10.28 0.52 -19.14
N SER A 259 11.20 0.38 -18.19
CA SER A 259 12.64 0.41 -18.41
C SER A 259 13.34 -0.62 -17.49
N THR A 260 14.57 -0.36 -17.06
CA THR A 260 15.48 -1.31 -16.40
C THR A 260 14.86 -2.10 -15.25
N TYR A 261 14.04 -1.46 -14.40
CA TYR A 261 13.45 -2.11 -13.22
C TYR A 261 11.94 -2.34 -13.34
N GLY A 262 11.42 -2.38 -14.57
CA GLY A 262 10.01 -2.52 -14.85
C GLY A 262 9.34 -1.17 -15.10
N PHE A 263 8.11 -1.02 -14.62
CA PHE A 263 7.39 0.25 -14.69
C PHE A 263 8.12 1.34 -13.89
N LEU A 264 8.18 2.56 -14.45
CA LEU A 264 8.47 3.78 -13.69
C LEU A 264 7.28 4.11 -12.79
N ASP A 265 7.50 4.98 -11.81
CA ASP A 265 6.55 5.21 -10.73
C ASP A 265 5.18 5.71 -11.22
N ALA A 266 5.18 6.67 -12.16
CA ALA A 266 3.94 7.28 -12.62
C ALA A 266 4.04 7.86 -14.04
N PHE A 267 2.87 8.17 -14.62
CA PHE A 267 2.75 8.91 -15.87
C PHE A 267 1.44 9.70 -15.91
N ASN A 268 1.41 10.77 -16.71
CA ASN A 268 0.25 11.63 -16.88
C ASN A 268 0.09 12.01 -18.36
N PRO A 269 -0.75 11.29 -19.13
CA PRO A 269 -0.97 11.57 -20.55
C PRO A 269 -1.61 12.94 -20.83
N THR A 270 -2.20 13.58 -19.82
CA THR A 270 -2.81 14.91 -19.96
C THR A 270 -1.74 16.01 -19.92
N PHE A 271 -0.63 15.79 -19.20
CA PHE A 271 0.44 16.78 -19.04
C PHE A 271 1.37 16.79 -20.27
N THR A 272 1.03 17.59 -21.28
CA THR A 272 1.84 17.73 -22.52
C THR A 272 2.67 19.02 -22.57
N ALA A 273 2.66 19.83 -21.51
CA ALA A 273 3.33 21.11 -21.43
C ALA A 273 4.85 20.95 -21.19
N ALA A 274 5.58 20.60 -22.24
CA ALA A 274 7.04 20.42 -22.18
C ALA A 274 7.75 21.68 -21.66
N GLY A 275 8.65 21.49 -20.69
CA GLY A 275 9.38 22.56 -20.01
C GLY A 275 8.63 23.19 -18.82
N GLN A 276 7.40 22.74 -18.52
CA GLN A 276 6.64 23.19 -17.35
C GLN A 276 6.70 22.21 -16.18
N GLN A 277 7.16 20.98 -16.42
CA GLN A 277 7.37 19.96 -15.38
C GLN A 277 8.52 20.36 -14.44
N GLU A 278 8.42 19.97 -13.18
CA GLU A 278 9.46 20.10 -12.15
C GLU A 278 10.28 18.81 -12.01
N THR A 279 9.65 17.67 -12.27
CA THR A 279 10.23 16.32 -12.22
C THR A 279 9.93 15.57 -13.52
N GLY A 280 10.54 14.40 -13.71
CA GLY A 280 10.27 13.53 -14.85
C GLY A 280 10.60 14.13 -16.23
N THR A 281 10.01 13.54 -17.27
CA THR A 281 10.18 13.95 -18.67
C THR A 281 8.82 14.13 -19.34
N VAL A 282 8.75 15.02 -20.33
CA VAL A 282 7.50 15.27 -21.07
C VAL A 282 7.72 14.96 -22.55
N ASP A 283 6.92 14.06 -23.07
CA ASP A 283 6.69 13.92 -24.50
C ASP A 283 5.48 14.79 -24.90
N PRO A 284 5.59 15.66 -25.91
CA PRO A 284 4.50 16.57 -26.27
C PRO A 284 3.25 15.87 -26.82
N THR A 285 3.35 14.58 -27.19
CA THR A 285 2.24 13.77 -27.71
C THR A 285 1.75 12.76 -26.68
N LEU A 286 2.66 12.11 -25.96
CA LEU A 286 2.34 11.01 -25.03
C LEU A 286 2.11 11.48 -23.59
N GLY A 287 2.55 12.70 -23.25
CA GLY A 287 2.40 13.30 -21.92
C GLY A 287 3.64 13.19 -21.05
N TRP A 288 3.46 13.34 -19.74
CA TRP A 288 4.53 13.27 -18.76
C TRP A 288 4.77 11.83 -18.30
N PHE A 289 6.03 11.49 -18.09
CA PHE A 289 6.49 10.23 -17.53
C PHE A 289 7.50 10.51 -16.45
N ASP A 290 7.40 9.79 -15.35
CA ASP A 290 8.40 9.88 -14.33
C ASP A 290 9.76 9.33 -14.79
N VAL A 291 10.80 9.55 -13.99
CA VAL A 291 12.14 9.00 -14.17
C VAL A 291 12.57 8.11 -13.00
N ASP A 292 11.81 8.16 -11.91
CA ASP A 292 12.11 7.45 -10.67
C ASP A 292 11.43 6.08 -10.59
N TYR A 293 11.98 5.26 -9.68
CA TYR A 293 11.40 4.02 -9.19
C TYR A 293 11.34 4.10 -7.68
N LEU A 294 10.16 3.98 -7.10
CA LEU A 294 9.98 3.99 -5.66
C LEU A 294 9.87 2.55 -5.14
N GLY A 295 10.64 2.21 -4.10
CA GLY A 295 10.66 0.85 -3.58
C GLY A 295 9.30 0.39 -3.03
N ILE A 296 8.53 1.33 -2.48
CA ILE A 296 7.17 1.11 -1.96
C ILE A 296 6.15 0.87 -3.08
N ASP A 297 6.47 1.25 -4.32
CA ASP A 297 5.61 1.05 -5.48
C ASP A 297 6.06 -0.17 -6.31
N GLN A 298 7.37 -0.37 -6.50
CA GLN A 298 7.88 -1.57 -7.19
C GLN A 298 7.68 -2.86 -6.39
N GLY A 299 7.84 -2.80 -5.06
CA GLY A 299 7.75 -3.96 -4.18
C GLY A 299 6.41 -4.68 -4.27
N PRO A 300 5.27 -3.98 -4.07
CA PRO A 300 3.94 -4.56 -4.20
C PRO A 300 3.67 -5.18 -5.56
N ILE A 301 4.09 -4.58 -6.68
CA ILE A 301 3.91 -5.16 -8.02
C ILE A 301 4.52 -6.57 -8.07
N LEU A 302 5.77 -6.71 -7.64
CA LEU A 302 6.49 -7.98 -7.70
C LEU A 302 5.89 -9.02 -6.75
N ALA A 303 5.70 -8.64 -5.49
CA ALA A 303 5.25 -9.56 -4.46
C ALA A 303 3.80 -10.00 -4.67
N MET A 304 2.91 -9.09 -5.08
CA MET A 304 1.50 -9.41 -5.33
C MET A 304 1.33 -10.23 -6.61
N VAL A 305 2.10 -9.98 -7.67
CA VAL A 305 2.11 -10.87 -8.84
C VAL A 305 2.56 -12.28 -8.44
N GLU A 306 3.59 -12.42 -7.59
CA GLU A 306 4.04 -13.75 -7.17
C GLU A 306 3.05 -14.43 -6.19
N ASN A 307 2.40 -13.67 -5.31
CA ASN A 307 1.28 -14.16 -4.51
C ASN A 307 0.14 -14.68 -5.39
N PHE A 308 -0.23 -13.96 -6.45
CA PHE A 308 -1.23 -14.45 -7.40
C PHE A 308 -0.79 -15.76 -8.10
N ARG A 309 0.49 -15.86 -8.49
CA ARG A 309 0.99 -17.02 -9.26
C ARG A 309 1.11 -18.28 -8.42
N THR A 310 1.61 -18.17 -7.19
CA THR A 310 2.02 -19.34 -6.40
C THR A 310 1.68 -19.23 -4.91
N ASP A 311 0.99 -18.17 -4.48
CA ASP A 311 0.80 -17.79 -3.08
C ASP A 311 2.16 -17.71 -2.34
N PHE A 312 3.26 -17.29 -2.96
CA PHE A 312 4.60 -17.44 -2.38
C PHE A 312 4.75 -16.80 -1.00
N VAL A 313 4.56 -15.47 -0.91
CA VAL A 313 4.71 -14.72 0.35
C VAL A 313 3.66 -15.19 1.35
N TRP A 314 2.42 -15.37 0.88
CA TRP A 314 1.31 -15.84 1.69
C TRP A 314 1.50 -17.23 2.30
N ARG A 315 1.96 -18.23 1.54
CA ARG A 315 2.22 -19.58 2.06
C ARG A 315 3.26 -19.56 3.18
N VAL A 316 4.32 -18.77 3.02
CA VAL A 316 5.35 -18.61 4.05
C VAL A 316 4.78 -17.88 5.27
N MET A 317 4.11 -16.75 5.07
CA MET A 317 3.64 -15.92 6.19
C MET A 317 2.48 -16.53 6.97
N ARG A 318 1.69 -17.43 6.35
CA ARG A 318 0.65 -18.22 7.05
C ARG A 318 1.21 -19.13 8.13
N THR A 319 2.50 -19.49 8.09
CA THR A 319 3.15 -20.30 9.13
C THR A 319 3.85 -19.45 10.19
N ASN A 320 3.95 -18.13 10.00
CA ASN A 320 4.67 -17.26 10.92
C ASN A 320 3.90 -17.13 12.26
N PRO A 321 4.53 -17.48 13.40
CA PRO A 321 3.84 -17.50 14.70
C PRO A 321 3.44 -16.10 15.20
N HIS A 322 4.15 -15.05 14.79
CA HIS A 322 3.80 -13.68 15.15
C HIS A 322 2.57 -13.20 14.37
N ILE A 323 2.49 -13.49 13.07
CA ILE A 323 1.31 -13.15 12.25
C ILE A 323 0.05 -13.85 12.79
N ILE A 324 0.12 -15.17 13.03
CA ILE A 324 -1.00 -15.93 13.61
C ILE A 324 -1.44 -15.33 14.95
N ARG A 325 -0.49 -15.09 15.85
CA ARG A 325 -0.79 -14.51 17.18
C ARG A 325 -1.41 -13.12 17.08
N GLY A 326 -0.90 -12.27 16.20
CA GLY A 326 -1.40 -10.91 15.98
C GLY A 326 -2.84 -10.92 15.47
N LEU A 327 -3.13 -11.73 14.45
CA LEU A 327 -4.47 -11.93 13.91
C LEU A 327 -5.45 -12.43 14.99
N GLN A 328 -5.06 -13.46 15.74
CA GLN A 328 -5.90 -13.99 16.84
C GLN A 328 -6.16 -12.93 17.93
N ARG A 329 -5.14 -12.15 18.31
CA ARG A 329 -5.28 -11.06 19.28
C ARG A 329 -6.13 -9.89 18.77
N ALA A 330 -6.13 -9.66 17.46
CA ALA A 330 -7.01 -8.71 16.79
C ALA A 330 -8.45 -9.24 16.59
N GLY A 331 -8.75 -10.47 17.03
CA GLY A 331 -10.10 -11.06 16.94
C GLY A 331 -10.44 -11.67 15.58
N PHE A 332 -9.45 -11.88 14.71
CA PHE A 332 -9.65 -12.61 13.46
C PHE A 332 -9.91 -14.08 13.74
N THR A 333 -10.86 -14.64 12.99
CA THR A 333 -11.19 -16.07 13.01
C THR A 333 -11.47 -16.57 11.60
N GLY A 334 -11.41 -17.90 11.40
CA GLY A 334 -11.72 -18.54 10.11
C GLY A 334 -10.56 -18.58 9.12
N GLY A 335 -10.84 -19.08 7.92
CA GLY A 335 -9.84 -19.24 6.86
C GLY A 335 -8.75 -20.25 7.22
N TRP A 336 -7.50 -19.82 7.12
CA TRP A 336 -6.31 -20.63 7.41
C TRP A 336 -5.81 -20.49 8.86
N LEU A 337 -6.46 -19.67 9.69
CA LEU A 337 -6.10 -19.54 11.09
C LEU A 337 -6.40 -20.84 11.87
N PRO A 338 -5.53 -21.27 12.80
CA PRO A 338 -5.71 -22.49 13.60
C PRO A 338 -6.91 -22.47 14.56
#